data_AF-A0A7C9CKV7-F1
#
_entry.id   AF-A0A7C9CKV7-F1
#
_cell.length_a   1.000
_cell.length_b   1.000
_cell.length_c   1.000
_cell.angle_alpha   90.00
_cell.angle_beta   90.00
_cell.angle_gamma   90.00
#
_symmetry.space_group_name_H-M   'P 1'
#
loop_
_entity.id
_entity.type
_entity.pdbx_description
1 polymer ?
#
loop_
_entity_poly.entity_id
_entity_poly.type
_entity_poly.pdbx_seq_one_letter_code
_entity_poly.pdbx_strand_id
1 'polypeptide(L)'
;KVYNVYNWTRGGLIELNNGGPKPLQYVATAAFLANLFADYMDADGVPGWNCGPTFYPSSTLRSFATSQVDYILGKNPLHMSYVVGHGNKYPKHVHHRAASTPHNNVKYSCTGGYKWRDSKNPNPNEITGALVGGPDRFDRFQDNRKQDRYTEPTLAGNAGLVAALVSLTETAGSGVDKNLIFSGVPPLYTPAPPPPAPWRP
;
A
#
# COMPACT_ATOMS: atom_id res chain seq x y z
N LYS A 1 -2.21 -15.19 22.16
CA LYS A 1 -1.74 -14.73 20.83
C LYS A 1 -0.34 -14.14 21.01
N VAL A 2 0.71 -14.87 20.62
CA VAL A 2 2.09 -14.62 21.11
C VAL A 2 2.78 -13.43 20.41
N TYR A 3 2.27 -12.98 19.25
CA TYR A 3 2.91 -11.92 18.45
C TYR A 3 1.93 -10.82 17.99
N ASN A 4 1.26 -10.15 18.93
CA ASN A 4 0.40 -8.98 18.63
C ASN A 4 1.22 -7.68 18.67
N VAL A 5 2.12 -7.49 17.70
CA VAL A 5 2.93 -6.26 17.60
C VAL A 5 2.11 -5.09 17.03
N TYR A 6 1.21 -5.38 16.08
CA TYR A 6 0.37 -4.37 15.41
C TYR A 6 -1.09 -4.50 15.81
N ASN A 7 -1.76 -3.35 15.92
CA ASN A 7 -3.21 -3.28 16.02
C ASN A 7 -3.87 -3.52 14.67
N TRP A 8 -5.13 -3.91 14.72
CA TRP A 8 -5.95 -4.19 13.54
C TRP A 8 -7.32 -3.59 13.74
N THR A 9 -7.89 -3.03 12.68
CA THR A 9 -9.28 -2.61 12.67
C THR A 9 -10.20 -3.82 12.77
N ARG A 10 -11.47 -3.61 13.12
CA ARG A 10 -12.45 -4.71 13.19
C ARG A 10 -12.71 -5.32 11.81
N GLY A 11 -12.56 -4.52 10.76
CA GLY A 11 -12.66 -4.94 9.37
C GLY A 11 -11.43 -5.68 8.82
N GLY A 12 -10.33 -5.79 9.58
CA GLY A 12 -9.14 -6.54 9.17
C GLY A 12 -8.06 -5.72 8.45
N LEU A 13 -8.04 -4.40 8.61
CA LEU A 13 -6.94 -3.55 8.14
C LEU A 13 -5.85 -3.46 9.22
N ILE A 14 -4.58 -3.66 8.84
CA ILE A 14 -3.45 -3.51 9.76
C ILE A 14 -3.15 -2.02 10.06
N GLU A 15 -2.84 -1.69 11.32
CA GLU A 15 -2.48 -0.32 11.75
C GLU A 15 -0.96 -0.15 11.86
N LEU A 16 -0.32 0.37 10.82
CA LEU A 16 1.16 0.51 10.73
C LEU A 16 1.70 1.89 11.17
N ASN A 17 0.87 2.92 11.19
CA ASN A 17 1.26 4.30 11.52
C ASN A 17 0.71 4.76 12.89
N ASN A 18 0.63 3.86 13.88
CA ASN A 18 0.06 4.14 15.20
C ASN A 18 -1.36 4.77 15.15
N GLY A 19 -2.18 4.36 14.18
CA GLY A 19 -3.51 4.95 13.95
C GLY A 19 -3.50 6.36 13.33
N GLY A 20 -2.35 6.81 12.81
CA GLY A 20 -2.16 8.07 12.10
C GLY A 20 -2.93 8.16 10.77
N PRO A 21 -2.93 9.35 10.12
CA PRO A 21 -3.70 9.58 8.91
C PRO A 21 -3.16 8.78 7.70
N LYS A 22 -4.01 8.63 6.68
CA LYS A 22 -3.70 7.99 5.39
C LYS A 22 -3.10 6.58 5.53
N PRO A 23 -3.73 5.65 6.28
CA PRO A 23 -3.15 4.33 6.55
C PRO A 23 -2.86 3.51 5.28
N LEU A 24 -3.65 3.68 4.21
CA LEU A 24 -3.58 2.79 3.05
C LEU A 24 -2.25 2.85 2.30
N GLN A 25 -1.51 3.95 2.37
CA GLN A 25 -0.18 4.03 1.75
C GLN A 25 0.83 3.05 2.40
N TYR A 26 0.73 2.89 3.72
CA TYR A 26 1.57 1.95 4.47
C TYR A 26 1.12 0.52 4.24
N VAL A 27 -0.19 0.30 4.26
CA VAL A 27 -0.80 -1.02 4.06
C VAL A 27 -0.48 -1.58 2.67
N ALA A 28 -0.63 -0.78 1.61
CA ALA A 28 -0.31 -1.20 0.25
C ALA A 28 1.18 -1.58 0.11
N THR A 29 2.07 -0.77 0.67
CA THR A 29 3.52 -1.06 0.67
C THR A 29 3.86 -2.32 1.47
N ALA A 30 3.22 -2.53 2.63
CA ALA A 30 3.43 -3.73 3.44
C ALA A 30 2.91 -4.99 2.75
N ALA A 31 1.76 -4.91 2.06
CA ALA A 31 1.24 -6.00 1.25
C ALA A 31 2.21 -6.39 0.14
N PHE A 32 2.75 -5.40 -0.58
CA PHE A 32 3.79 -5.63 -1.58
C PHE A 32 5.00 -6.36 -1.00
N LEU A 33 5.60 -5.82 0.07
CA LEU A 33 6.82 -6.40 0.67
C LEU A 33 6.59 -7.80 1.23
N ALA A 34 5.42 -8.07 1.82
CA ALA A 34 5.08 -9.40 2.32
C ALA A 34 5.01 -10.42 1.19
N ASN A 35 4.32 -10.10 0.09
CA ASN A 35 4.24 -11.03 -1.04
C ASN A 35 5.58 -11.19 -1.75
N LEU A 36 6.34 -10.11 -1.93
CA LEU A 36 7.69 -10.15 -2.49
C LEU A 36 8.61 -11.08 -1.70
N PHE A 37 8.54 -11.00 -0.37
CA PHE A 37 9.34 -11.87 0.49
C PHE A 37 8.87 -13.33 0.40
N ALA A 38 7.57 -13.58 0.28
CA ALA A 38 7.05 -14.92 0.02
C ALA A 38 7.58 -15.50 -1.30
N ASP A 39 7.56 -14.71 -2.38
CA ASP A 39 8.10 -15.15 -3.68
C ASP A 39 9.60 -15.43 -3.60
N TYR A 40 10.36 -14.61 -2.86
CA TYR A 40 11.78 -14.83 -2.63
C TYR A 40 12.04 -16.15 -1.88
N MET A 41 11.26 -16.43 -0.83
CA MET A 41 11.37 -17.68 -0.07
C MET A 41 11.10 -18.90 -0.96
N ASP A 42 10.04 -18.84 -1.78
CA ASP A 42 9.70 -19.91 -2.71
C ASP A 42 10.81 -20.13 -3.77
N ALA A 43 11.39 -19.04 -4.30
CA ALA A 43 12.51 -19.10 -5.26
C ALA A 43 13.82 -19.66 -4.65
N ASP A 44 13.98 -19.59 -3.33
CA ASP A 44 15.12 -20.18 -2.62
C ASP A 44 14.82 -21.57 -2.03
N GLY A 45 13.62 -22.10 -2.27
CA GLY A 45 13.21 -23.40 -1.73
C GLY A 45 12.99 -23.39 -0.22
N VAL A 46 12.73 -22.22 0.36
CA VAL A 46 12.47 -22.03 1.79
C VAL A 46 10.95 -22.01 2.03
N PRO A 47 10.36 -23.06 2.63
CA PRO A 47 8.89 -23.18 2.71
C PRO A 47 8.23 -22.24 3.74
N GLY A 48 9.01 -21.58 4.58
CA GLY A 48 8.51 -20.80 5.71
C GLY A 48 9.60 -20.48 6.73
N TRP A 49 9.21 -19.97 7.89
CA TRP A 49 10.13 -19.63 8.98
C TRP A 49 9.55 -20.00 10.34
N ASN A 50 10.42 -20.17 11.34
CA ASN A 50 9.99 -20.37 12.72
C ASN A 50 10.00 -19.05 13.49
N CYS A 51 8.90 -18.75 14.17
CA CYS A 51 8.84 -17.71 15.20
C CYS A 51 8.70 -18.39 16.56
N GLY A 52 9.82 -18.57 17.27
CA GLY A 52 9.87 -19.36 18.49
C GLY A 52 9.50 -20.82 18.21
N PRO A 53 8.52 -21.42 18.91
CA PRO A 53 8.12 -22.80 18.69
C PRO A 53 7.16 -23.00 17.51
N THR A 54 6.72 -21.93 16.84
CA THR A 54 5.67 -21.98 15.81
C THR A 54 6.26 -21.80 14.41
N PHE A 55 5.97 -22.75 13.51
CA PHE A 55 6.29 -22.65 12.09
C PHE A 55 5.21 -21.87 11.32
N TYR A 56 5.64 -20.96 10.45
CA TYR A 56 4.79 -20.18 9.57
C TYR A 56 5.17 -20.43 8.11
N PRO A 57 4.26 -20.95 7.27
CA PRO A 57 4.54 -21.15 5.85
C PRO A 57 4.59 -19.81 5.09
N SER A 58 5.33 -19.76 3.97
CA SER A 58 5.40 -18.59 3.08
C SER A 58 4.01 -18.10 2.63
N SER A 59 3.04 -19.03 2.47
CA SER A 59 1.64 -18.74 2.16
C SER A 59 0.93 -17.85 3.19
N THR A 60 1.44 -17.75 4.42
CA THR A 60 0.94 -16.80 5.43
C THR A 60 1.14 -15.35 4.99
N LEU A 61 2.29 -15.04 4.40
CA LEU A 61 2.60 -13.69 3.89
C LEU A 61 1.76 -13.36 2.66
N ARG A 62 1.57 -14.33 1.77
CA ARG A 62 0.68 -14.18 0.60
C ARG A 62 -0.75 -13.89 1.05
N SER A 63 -1.27 -14.68 1.99
CA SER A 63 -2.62 -14.51 2.56
C SER A 63 -2.78 -13.13 3.22
N PHE A 64 -1.75 -12.68 3.96
CA PHE A 64 -1.72 -11.33 4.51
C PHE A 64 -1.80 -10.28 3.39
N ALA A 65 -0.92 -10.33 2.39
CA ALA A 65 -0.89 -9.38 1.29
C ALA A 65 -2.22 -9.33 0.52
N THR A 66 -2.77 -10.48 0.15
CA THR A 66 -4.07 -10.59 -0.50
C THR A 66 -5.17 -9.97 0.36
N SER A 67 -5.20 -10.23 1.68
CA SER A 67 -6.23 -9.68 2.56
C SER A 67 -6.21 -8.14 2.60
N GLN A 68 -5.03 -7.54 2.57
CA GLN A 68 -4.87 -6.09 2.62
C GLN A 68 -5.25 -5.42 1.30
N VAL A 69 -4.89 -6.03 0.16
CA VAL A 69 -5.31 -5.55 -1.16
C VAL A 69 -6.81 -5.75 -1.36
N ASP A 70 -7.37 -6.90 -0.97
CA ASP A 70 -8.82 -7.13 -0.97
C ASP A 70 -9.57 -6.07 -0.16
N TYR A 71 -9.06 -5.72 1.03
CA TYR A 71 -9.64 -4.65 1.86
C TYR A 71 -9.64 -3.32 1.11
N ILE A 72 -8.51 -2.95 0.46
CA ILE A 72 -8.41 -1.74 -0.36
C ILE A 72 -9.44 -1.76 -1.50
N LEU A 73 -9.66 -2.91 -2.13
CA LEU A 73 -10.52 -3.04 -3.31
C LEU A 73 -12.01 -3.19 -2.99
N GLY A 74 -12.39 -3.50 -1.75
CA GLY A 74 -13.78 -3.47 -1.31
C GLY A 74 -14.21 -4.51 -0.28
N LYS A 75 -13.33 -5.43 0.11
CA LYS A 75 -13.58 -6.42 1.17
C LYS A 75 -13.38 -5.81 2.55
N ASN A 76 -14.17 -4.79 2.84
CA ASN A 76 -14.16 -4.04 4.09
C ASN A 76 -15.60 -3.80 4.57
N PRO A 77 -15.81 -3.35 5.83
CA PRO A 77 -17.16 -3.15 6.38
C PRO A 77 -18.06 -2.17 5.62
N LEU A 78 -17.48 -1.31 4.77
CA LEU A 78 -18.23 -0.35 3.96
C LEU A 78 -18.61 -0.88 2.57
N HIS A 79 -18.13 -2.07 2.20
CA HIS A 79 -18.25 -2.67 0.87
C HIS A 79 -17.90 -1.65 -0.24
N MET A 80 -16.80 -0.92 -0.04
CA MET A 80 -16.40 0.23 -0.85
C MET A 80 -14.94 0.10 -1.24
N SER A 81 -14.61 0.28 -2.53
CA SER A 81 -13.22 0.42 -2.96
C SER A 81 -12.65 1.75 -2.50
N TYR A 82 -11.41 1.76 -2.03
CA TYR A 82 -10.64 2.98 -1.76
C TYR A 82 -9.82 3.44 -2.97
N VAL A 83 -9.99 2.79 -4.13
CA VAL A 83 -9.40 3.19 -5.41
C VAL A 83 -10.48 3.89 -6.24
N VAL A 84 -10.23 5.16 -6.59
CA VAL A 84 -11.20 5.98 -7.34
C VAL A 84 -11.47 5.35 -8.71
N GLY A 85 -12.74 5.21 -9.08
CA GLY A 85 -13.17 4.63 -10.36
C GLY A 85 -13.17 3.09 -10.39
N HIS A 86 -12.82 2.40 -9.29
CA HIS A 86 -12.81 0.95 -9.22
C HIS A 86 -13.97 0.40 -8.37
N GLY A 87 -14.59 -0.68 -8.84
CA GLY A 87 -15.73 -1.32 -8.16
C GLY A 87 -17.03 -0.51 -8.23
N ASN A 88 -18.08 -1.02 -7.57
CA ASN A 88 -19.43 -0.43 -7.63
C ASN A 88 -19.61 0.79 -6.70
N LYS A 89 -18.74 0.96 -5.71
CA LYS A 89 -18.80 2.02 -4.70
C LYS A 89 -17.39 2.49 -4.37
N TYR A 90 -17.11 3.76 -4.58
CA TYR A 90 -15.78 4.37 -4.39
C TYR A 90 -15.89 5.88 -4.09
N PRO A 91 -14.82 6.53 -3.57
CA PRO A 91 -14.81 7.96 -3.25
C PRO A 91 -15.08 8.86 -4.46
N LYS A 92 -15.92 9.87 -4.26
CA LYS A 92 -16.29 10.87 -5.28
C LYS A 92 -15.92 12.30 -4.88
N HIS A 93 -15.35 12.49 -3.69
CA HIS A 93 -14.98 13.79 -3.13
C HIS A 93 -13.50 13.79 -2.66
N VAL A 94 -12.61 13.43 -3.56
CA VAL A 94 -11.16 13.35 -3.42
C VAL A 94 -10.56 14.75 -3.20
N HIS A 95 -9.69 14.88 -2.18
CA HIS A 95 -8.91 16.10 -1.90
C HIS A 95 -7.81 16.27 -2.96
N HIS A 96 -8.19 16.62 -4.19
CA HIS A 96 -7.27 16.91 -5.28
C HIS A 96 -7.75 18.12 -6.08
N ARG A 97 -6.89 19.14 -6.23
CA ARG A 97 -7.28 20.44 -6.82
C ARG A 97 -7.76 20.32 -8.26
N ALA A 98 -7.02 19.58 -9.09
CA ALA A 98 -7.39 19.36 -10.48
C ALA A 98 -8.62 18.45 -10.63
N ALA A 99 -8.88 17.56 -9.65
CA ALA A 99 -10.09 16.73 -9.66
C ALA A 99 -11.33 17.55 -9.29
N SER A 100 -11.20 18.48 -8.32
CA SER A 100 -12.30 19.26 -7.75
C SER A 100 -12.69 20.50 -8.55
N THR A 101 -11.79 21.02 -9.38
CA THR A 101 -12.00 22.25 -10.16
C THR A 101 -12.50 21.90 -11.56
N PRO A 102 -13.64 22.43 -12.03
CA PRO A 102 -14.17 22.11 -13.35
C PRO A 102 -13.27 22.63 -14.46
N HIS A 103 -13.22 21.89 -15.56
CA HIS A 103 -12.53 22.29 -16.78
C HIS A 103 -13.43 23.21 -17.62
N ASN A 104 -13.44 24.51 -17.32
CA ASN A 104 -14.31 25.50 -17.97
C ASN A 104 -13.55 26.75 -18.46
N ASN A 105 -12.23 26.64 -18.68
CA ASN A 105 -11.35 27.74 -19.08
C ASN A 105 -11.32 28.95 -18.12
N VAL A 106 -11.83 28.81 -16.89
CA VAL A 106 -11.74 29.84 -15.85
C VAL A 106 -10.54 29.57 -14.96
N LYS A 107 -9.68 30.58 -14.78
CA LYS A 107 -8.59 30.53 -13.80
C LYS A 107 -9.14 30.85 -12.41
N TYR A 108 -8.92 29.96 -11.46
CA TYR A 108 -9.28 30.16 -10.05
C TYR A 108 -8.03 30.48 -9.24
N SER A 109 -8.09 31.49 -8.37
CA SER A 109 -7.06 31.73 -7.36
C SER A 109 -7.07 30.66 -6.28
N CYS A 110 -6.04 30.58 -5.45
CA CYS A 110 -5.99 29.64 -4.32
C CYS A 110 -7.21 29.78 -3.40
N THR A 111 -7.54 31.02 -2.99
CA THR A 111 -8.72 31.30 -2.16
C THR A 111 -10.02 31.07 -2.92
N GLY A 112 -10.06 31.44 -4.21
CA GLY A 112 -11.22 31.18 -5.07
C GLY A 112 -11.50 29.69 -5.25
N GLY A 113 -10.47 28.85 -5.15
CA GLY A 113 -10.57 27.39 -5.18
C GLY A 113 -11.22 26.77 -3.95
N TYR A 114 -11.34 27.49 -2.82
CA TYR A 114 -12.03 26.97 -1.64
C TYR A 114 -13.49 26.66 -1.90
N LYS A 115 -14.16 27.38 -2.82
CA LYS A 115 -15.52 27.02 -3.26
C LYS A 115 -15.60 25.62 -3.86
N TRP A 116 -14.54 25.18 -4.56
CA TRP A 116 -14.44 23.84 -5.12
C TRP A 116 -14.09 22.83 -4.05
N ARG A 117 -13.17 23.14 -3.13
CA ARG A 117 -12.90 22.28 -1.97
C ARG A 117 -14.16 22.04 -1.12
N ASP A 118 -14.97 23.07 -0.92
CA ASP A 118 -16.10 23.07 0.02
C ASP A 118 -17.43 22.68 -0.62
N SER A 119 -17.46 22.47 -1.93
CA SER A 119 -18.66 22.04 -2.65
C SER A 119 -19.13 20.65 -2.18
N LYS A 120 -20.44 20.43 -2.24
CA LYS A 120 -21.09 19.12 -1.97
C LYS A 120 -21.23 18.26 -3.22
N ASN A 121 -20.96 18.82 -4.40
CA ASN A 121 -21.03 18.06 -5.65
C ASN A 121 -19.80 17.15 -5.77
N PRO A 122 -19.92 15.99 -6.41
CA PRO A 122 -18.77 15.15 -6.78
C PRO A 122 -17.66 15.94 -7.50
N ASN A 123 -16.44 15.40 -7.48
CA ASN A 123 -15.36 15.91 -8.31
C ASN A 123 -15.80 15.92 -9.80
N PRO A 124 -15.75 17.08 -10.50
CA PRO A 124 -16.10 17.14 -11.91
C PRO A 124 -15.13 16.35 -12.80
N ASN A 125 -13.87 16.16 -12.37
CA ASN A 125 -12.90 15.32 -13.08
C ASN A 125 -12.54 14.13 -12.18
N GLU A 126 -12.89 12.92 -12.61
CA GLU A 126 -12.56 11.71 -11.89
C GLU A 126 -11.06 11.40 -12.02
N ILE A 127 -10.38 11.18 -10.90
CA ILE A 127 -8.97 10.79 -10.86
C ILE A 127 -8.86 9.27 -10.76
N THR A 128 -9.29 8.59 -11.82
CA THR A 128 -9.36 7.12 -11.88
C THR A 128 -8.02 6.48 -11.52
N GLY A 129 -8.06 5.43 -10.69
CA GLY A 129 -6.90 4.70 -10.19
C GLY A 129 -6.28 5.27 -8.92
N ALA A 130 -6.68 6.46 -8.46
CA ALA A 130 -6.10 7.05 -7.26
C ALA A 130 -6.50 6.31 -5.98
N LEU A 131 -5.50 5.79 -5.26
CA LEU A 131 -5.67 5.32 -3.88
C LEU A 131 -5.81 6.52 -2.92
N VAL A 132 -6.95 6.62 -2.24
CA VAL A 132 -7.17 7.64 -1.20
C VAL A 132 -6.53 7.24 0.13
N GLY A 133 -6.46 8.16 1.08
CA GLY A 133 -5.89 7.91 2.42
C GLY A 133 -6.54 6.74 3.17
N GLY A 134 -7.85 6.54 3.03
CA GLY A 134 -8.58 5.41 3.58
C GLY A 134 -9.23 5.65 4.94
N PRO A 135 -9.69 4.59 5.64
CA PRO A 135 -10.53 4.72 6.82
C PRO A 135 -9.74 5.08 8.09
N ASP A 136 -10.48 5.39 9.16
CA ASP A 136 -9.90 5.45 10.51
C ASP A 136 -9.80 4.06 11.16
N ARG A 137 -9.24 3.99 12.37
CA ARG A 137 -9.09 2.75 13.16
C ARG A 137 -10.39 1.99 13.45
N PHE A 138 -11.54 2.61 13.19
CA PHE A 138 -12.87 2.02 13.39
C PHE A 138 -13.53 1.66 12.06
N ASP A 139 -12.75 1.56 10.97
CA ASP A 139 -13.23 1.27 9.61
C ASP A 139 -14.18 2.34 9.05
N ARG A 140 -14.19 3.55 9.63
CA ARG A 140 -15.05 4.65 9.16
C ARG A 140 -14.33 5.47 8.12
N PHE A 141 -15.04 5.85 7.07
CA PHE A 141 -14.52 6.67 5.98
C PHE A 141 -15.44 7.86 5.72
N GLN A 142 -14.85 9.05 5.55
CA GLN A 142 -15.59 10.27 5.21
C GLN A 142 -15.21 10.71 3.80
N ASP A 143 -16.08 10.48 2.82
CA ASP A 143 -15.90 10.97 1.45
C ASP A 143 -16.18 12.47 1.37
N ASN A 144 -15.24 13.27 1.88
CA ASN A 144 -15.32 14.71 1.93
C ASN A 144 -13.95 15.32 1.60
N ARG A 145 -13.93 16.26 0.66
CA ARG A 145 -12.71 16.98 0.27
C ARG A 145 -12.05 17.72 1.41
N LYS A 146 -12.75 18.18 2.43
CA LYS A 146 -12.12 18.84 3.60
C LYS A 146 -11.41 17.85 4.53
N GLN A 147 -11.73 16.57 4.40
CA GLN A 147 -11.21 15.49 5.21
C GLN A 147 -10.03 14.83 4.46
N ASP A 148 -8.98 15.62 4.22
CA ASP A 148 -7.76 15.23 3.51
C ASP A 148 -7.11 13.95 4.05
N ARG A 149 -7.21 13.71 5.36
CA ARG A 149 -6.72 12.48 5.99
C ARG A 149 -7.36 11.19 5.46
N TYR A 150 -8.59 11.28 4.94
CA TYR A 150 -9.32 10.16 4.34
C TYR A 150 -9.23 10.21 2.81
N THR A 151 -9.40 11.39 2.20
CA THR A 151 -9.67 11.52 0.76
C THR A 151 -8.50 12.01 -0.07
N GLU A 152 -7.36 12.36 0.52
CA GLU A 152 -6.18 12.78 -0.24
C GLU A 152 -5.43 11.57 -0.79
N PRO A 153 -5.23 11.49 -2.11
CA PRO A 153 -4.37 10.47 -2.71
C PRO A 153 -2.90 10.91 -2.65
N THR A 154 -1.99 9.95 -2.52
CA THR A 154 -0.55 10.23 -2.53
C THR A 154 0.16 9.41 -3.61
N LEU A 155 1.26 9.96 -4.14
CA LEU A 155 2.11 9.24 -5.09
C LEU A 155 2.68 7.97 -4.45
N ALA A 156 3.13 8.06 -3.19
CA ALA A 156 3.64 6.94 -2.42
C ALA A 156 2.59 5.82 -2.25
N GLY A 157 1.34 6.17 -1.94
CA GLY A 157 0.26 5.18 -1.81
C GLY A 157 -0.02 4.45 -3.13
N ASN A 158 -0.04 5.18 -4.25
CA ASN A 158 -0.26 4.56 -5.55
C ASN A 158 0.95 3.73 -6.02
N ALA A 159 2.18 4.15 -5.71
CA ALA A 159 3.38 3.35 -5.99
C ALA A 159 3.34 2.00 -5.24
N GLY A 160 2.98 2.02 -3.95
CA GLY A 160 2.79 0.80 -3.16
C GLY A 160 1.64 -0.08 -3.68
N LEU A 161 0.52 0.54 -4.09
CA LEU A 161 -0.62 -0.17 -4.64
C LEU A 161 -0.27 -0.87 -5.96
N VAL A 162 0.37 -0.18 -6.89
CA VAL A 162 0.79 -0.78 -8.18
C VAL A 162 1.74 -1.94 -7.94
N ALA A 163 2.73 -1.77 -7.06
CA ALA A 163 3.67 -2.84 -6.72
C ALA A 163 2.96 -4.07 -6.10
N ALA A 164 2.01 -3.84 -5.19
CA ALA A 164 1.24 -4.91 -4.57
C ALA A 164 0.32 -5.64 -5.57
N LEU A 165 -0.34 -4.90 -6.45
CA LEU A 165 -1.18 -5.49 -7.50
C LEU A 165 -0.35 -6.35 -8.45
N VAL A 166 0.79 -5.82 -8.93
CA VAL A 166 1.68 -6.56 -9.83
C VAL A 166 2.21 -7.83 -9.17
N SER A 167 2.63 -7.77 -7.90
CA SER A 167 3.16 -8.96 -7.22
C SER A 167 2.10 -10.04 -6.99
N LEU A 168 0.83 -9.66 -6.79
CA LEU A 168 -0.27 -10.59 -6.57
C LEU A 168 -0.92 -11.11 -7.86
N THR A 169 -0.56 -10.58 -9.04
CA THR A 169 -1.10 -11.04 -10.32
C THR A 169 -0.21 -12.11 -10.96
N GLU A 170 -0.78 -13.28 -11.25
CA GLU A 170 -0.08 -14.41 -11.90
C GLU A 170 0.36 -14.12 -13.35
N THR A 171 -0.19 -13.08 -13.98
CA THR A 171 0.11 -12.69 -15.38
C THR A 171 1.54 -12.20 -15.58
N ALA A 172 2.26 -11.83 -14.51
CA ALA A 172 3.65 -11.38 -14.58
C ALA A 172 4.70 -12.51 -14.56
N GLY A 173 4.26 -13.78 -14.49
CA GLY A 173 5.13 -14.97 -14.43
C GLY A 173 5.11 -15.66 -13.07
N SER A 174 5.55 -16.93 -13.03
CA SER A 174 5.63 -17.72 -11.80
C SER A 174 6.93 -17.43 -11.05
N GLY A 175 6.88 -16.47 -10.12
CA GLY A 175 7.96 -16.20 -9.18
C GLY A 175 8.94 -15.10 -9.61
N VAL A 176 9.89 -14.79 -8.74
CA VAL A 176 10.96 -13.80 -8.97
C VAL A 176 12.28 -14.49 -9.28
N ASP A 177 13.03 -13.93 -10.24
CA ASP A 177 14.43 -14.30 -10.44
C ASP A 177 15.28 -13.71 -9.31
N LYS A 178 15.66 -14.56 -8.35
CA LYS A 178 16.48 -14.18 -7.20
C LYS A 178 17.87 -13.65 -7.58
N ASN A 179 18.39 -14.00 -8.75
CA ASN A 179 19.70 -13.51 -9.21
C ASN A 179 19.59 -12.08 -9.74
N LEU A 180 18.43 -11.69 -10.28
CA LEU A 180 18.20 -10.36 -10.83
C LEU A 180 17.58 -9.40 -9.81
N ILE A 181 16.72 -9.88 -8.90
CA ILE A 181 15.96 -9.02 -7.97
C ILE A 181 16.86 -8.15 -7.08
N PHE A 182 18.06 -8.64 -6.74
CA PHE A 182 19.07 -7.91 -5.97
C PHE A 182 20.32 -7.57 -6.77
N SER A 183 20.32 -7.78 -8.10
CA SER A 183 21.49 -7.49 -8.95
C SER A 183 21.92 -6.02 -8.91
N GLY A 184 20.96 -5.12 -8.67
CA GLY A 184 21.21 -3.68 -8.49
C GLY A 184 21.42 -3.25 -7.03
N VAL A 185 21.30 -4.16 -6.06
CA VAL A 185 21.50 -3.86 -4.65
C VAL A 185 22.95 -4.21 -4.28
N PRO A 186 23.77 -3.25 -3.82
CA PRO A 186 25.11 -3.55 -3.35
C PRO A 186 25.07 -4.62 -2.25
N PRO A 187 26.06 -5.53 -2.17
CA PRO A 187 26.11 -6.53 -1.12
C PRO A 187 25.95 -5.86 0.26
N LEU A 188 25.00 -6.34 1.07
CA LEU A 188 24.78 -5.83 2.43
C LEU A 188 25.89 -6.26 3.41
N TYR A 189 26.78 -7.14 2.97
CA TYR A 189 27.94 -7.58 3.75
C TYR A 189 29.16 -6.73 3.38
N THR A 190 29.92 -6.32 4.40
CA THR A 190 31.29 -5.83 4.14
C THR A 190 32.11 -6.98 3.56
N PRO A 191 32.85 -6.77 2.46
CA PRO A 191 33.79 -7.77 1.98
C PRO A 191 34.69 -8.23 3.11
N ALA A 192 34.96 -9.53 3.21
CA ALA A 192 35.94 -10.04 4.17
C ALA A 192 37.26 -9.26 3.98
N PRO A 193 37.89 -8.78 5.06
CA PRO A 193 39.17 -8.10 4.93
C PRO A 193 40.17 -9.05 4.22
N PRO A 194 41.04 -8.52 3.36
CA PRO A 194 42.03 -9.35 2.67
C PRO A 194 42.84 -10.15 3.70
N PRO A 195 43.25 -11.39 3.37
CA PRO A 195 44.07 -12.19 4.26
C PRO A 195 45.32 -11.41 4.68
N PRO A 196 45.76 -11.52 5.95
CA PRO A 196 46.96 -10.85 6.42
C PRO A 196 48.15 -11.20 5.53
N ALA A 197 49.03 -10.22 5.31
CA ALA A 197 50.23 -10.43 4.49
C ALA A 197 51.01 -11.66 5.00
N PRO A 198 51.58 -12.49 4.10
CA PRO A 198 52.39 -13.63 4.50
C PRO A 198 53.46 -13.16 5.48
N TRP A 199 53.52 -13.78 6.66
CA TRP A 199 54.53 -13.49 7.67
C TRP A 199 55.91 -13.68 7.04
N ARG A 200 56.73 -12.63 7.04
CA ARG A 200 58.13 -12.69 6.62
C ARG A 200 58.99 -12.75 7.89
N PRO A 201 59.70 -13.86 8.15
CA PRO A 201 60.68 -13.95 9.22
C PRO A 201 61.80 -12.91 9.08
#